data_AF-A0A373DLU8-F1
#
_entry.id   AF-A0A373DLU8-F1
#
_cell.length_a   1.000
_cell.length_b   1.000
_cell.length_c   1.000
_cell.angle_alpha   90.00
_cell.angle_beta   90.00
_cell.angle_gamma   90.00
#
_symmetry.space_group_name_H-M   'P 1'
#
loop_
_entity.id
_entity.type
_entity.pdbx_description
1 polymer ?
#
loop_
_entity_poly.entity_id
_entity_poly.type
_entity_poly.pdbx_seq_one_letter_code
_entity_poly.pdbx_strand_id
1 'polypeptide(L)'
;MAAAFDAVIEIPKGSRNKYEVDHETGRVYLDRVLYTGFVYPTDYGFFEETLGEDGDPLDVLVLLDYPVFPGVGVKVRPVGVLKMSDEAGGDDKVIAVQHKDPRWQHIQDVADIPEYTRKEIEHFFERYKDLEPGKWVKVDAWGSAADAERLIVEAQQRLAAQH
;
A
#
# COMPACT_ATOMS: atom_id res chain seq x y z
N MET A 1 2.20 -3.23 22.60
CA MET A 1 2.54 -2.33 21.48
C MET A 1 2.08 -3.01 20.21
N ALA A 2 1.55 -2.26 19.24
CA ALA A 2 1.19 -2.83 17.92
C ALA A 2 2.40 -3.51 17.28
N ALA A 3 2.18 -4.57 16.50
CA ALA A 3 3.24 -5.25 15.76
C ALA A 3 3.93 -4.28 14.78
N ALA A 4 5.22 -4.53 14.52
CA ALA A 4 6.02 -3.76 13.58
C ALA A 4 6.33 -4.64 12.38
N PHE A 5 6.22 -4.07 11.18
CA PHE A 5 6.47 -4.73 9.91
C PHE A 5 7.44 -3.89 9.09
N ASP A 6 8.21 -4.57 8.24
CA ASP A 6 9.14 -3.93 7.32
C ASP A 6 8.45 -3.75 5.95
N ALA A 7 8.47 -2.51 5.46
CA ALA A 7 7.92 -2.13 4.16
C ALA A 7 9.02 -1.54 3.28
N VAL A 8 8.98 -1.80 1.98
CA VAL A 8 9.88 -1.18 0.99
C VAL A 8 9.06 -0.24 0.12
N ILE A 9 9.49 1.01 0.00
CA ILE A 9 8.82 2.00 -0.84
C ILE A 9 9.25 1.84 -2.29
N GLU A 10 8.28 1.79 -3.20
CA GLU A 10 8.49 1.76 -4.64
C GLU A 10 8.21 3.14 -5.25
N ILE A 11 7.12 3.78 -4.81
CA ILE A 11 6.59 4.99 -5.42
C ILE A 11 6.46 6.09 -4.37
N PRO A 12 7.26 7.16 -4.46
CA PRO A 12 7.15 8.30 -3.56
C PRO A 12 5.82 9.03 -3.72
N LYS A 13 5.29 9.58 -2.61
CA LYS A 13 4.14 10.49 -2.65
C LYS A 13 4.37 11.62 -3.67
N GLY A 14 3.36 11.87 -4.50
CA GLY A 14 3.40 12.90 -5.54
C GLY A 14 4.04 12.45 -6.85
N SER A 15 4.51 11.20 -6.94
CA SER A 15 5.02 10.64 -8.20
C SER A 15 3.88 10.26 -9.15
N ARG A 16 4.09 10.54 -10.45
CA ARG A 16 3.30 10.01 -11.57
C ARG A 16 3.96 8.79 -12.22
N ASN A 17 5.21 8.50 -11.85
CA ASN A 17 5.91 7.30 -12.28
C ASN A 17 5.52 6.14 -11.37
N LYS A 18 4.97 5.07 -11.96
CA LYS A 18 4.76 3.79 -11.30
C LYS A 18 6.04 2.97 -11.44
N TYR A 19 6.77 2.88 -10.34
CA TYR A 19 7.90 1.97 -10.22
C TYR A 19 7.44 0.65 -9.64
N GLU A 20 8.19 -0.40 -9.93
CA GLU A 20 8.04 -1.73 -9.33
C GLU A 20 9.43 -2.30 -9.03
N VAL A 21 9.54 -3.03 -7.94
CA VAL A 21 10.72 -3.81 -7.60
C VAL A 21 10.57 -5.18 -8.23
N ASP A 22 11.56 -5.57 -9.04
CA ASP A 22 11.72 -6.96 -9.45
C ASP A 22 12.15 -7.78 -8.22
N HIS A 23 11.23 -8.59 -7.69
CA HIS A 23 11.45 -9.38 -6.48
C HIS A 23 12.49 -10.50 -6.63
N GLU A 24 12.87 -10.88 -7.87
CA GLU A 24 13.97 -11.84 -8.09
C GLU A 24 15.34 -11.15 -8.00
N THR A 25 15.46 -9.94 -8.53
CA THR A 25 16.76 -9.25 -8.66
C THR A 25 16.98 -8.09 -7.69
N GLY A 26 15.92 -7.60 -7.04
CA GLY A 26 15.91 -6.42 -6.18
C GLY A 26 16.06 -5.09 -6.93
N ARG A 27 15.96 -5.07 -8.26
CA ARG A 27 16.09 -3.85 -9.07
C ARG A 27 14.78 -3.10 -9.13
N VAL A 28 14.86 -1.77 -9.08
CA VAL A 28 13.72 -0.88 -9.32
C VAL A 28 13.60 -0.62 -10.82
N TYR A 29 12.45 -0.95 -11.40
CA TYR A 29 12.10 -0.65 -12.77
C TYR A 29 10.98 0.39 -12.84
N LEU A 30 10.97 1.19 -13.90
CA LEU A 30 9.80 1.98 -14.25
C LEU A 30 8.85 1.07 -15.03
N ASP A 31 7.72 0.70 -14.44
CA ASP A 31 6.65 -0.01 -15.14
C ASP A 31 6.01 0.93 -16.17
N ARG A 32 5.46 2.06 -15.70
CA ARG A 32 4.87 3.08 -16.58
C ARG A 32 4.77 4.46 -15.93
N VAL A 33 4.51 5.47 -16.75
CA VAL A 33 3.98 6.76 -16.28
C VAL A 33 2.45 6.67 -16.33
N LEU A 34 1.75 7.08 -15.27
CA LEU A 34 0.28 7.00 -15.22
C LEU A 34 -0.37 7.78 -16.38
N TYR A 35 -1.41 7.21 -16.98
CA TYR A 35 -2.02 7.77 -18.21
C TYR A 35 -2.92 8.97 -17.88
N THR A 36 -3.43 9.00 -16.65
CA THR A 36 -4.19 10.10 -16.08
C THR A 36 -3.27 11.16 -15.44
N GLY A 37 -3.82 12.32 -15.10
CA GLY A 37 -3.09 13.40 -14.41
C GLY A 37 -2.88 13.18 -12.91
N PHE A 38 -3.22 12.01 -12.38
CA PHE A 38 -3.08 11.67 -10.98
C PHE A 38 -1.61 11.46 -10.58
N VAL A 39 -1.36 11.60 -9.29
CA VAL A 39 -0.12 11.24 -8.60
C VAL A 39 -0.46 10.43 -7.36
N TYR A 40 0.45 9.56 -6.93
CA TYR A 40 0.24 8.75 -5.73
C TYR A 40 0.05 9.66 -4.49
N PRO A 41 -1.03 9.50 -3.70
CA PRO A 41 -1.35 10.40 -2.58
C PRO A 41 -0.49 10.14 -1.32
N THR A 42 0.17 8.98 -1.26
CA THR A 42 1.07 8.55 -0.18
C THR A 42 2.31 7.91 -0.79
N ASP A 43 3.32 7.63 0.04
CA ASP A 43 4.33 6.66 -0.36
C ASP A 43 3.67 5.29 -0.49
N TYR A 44 4.05 4.54 -1.51
CA TYR A 44 3.48 3.25 -1.87
C TYR A 44 4.60 2.24 -2.06
N GLY A 45 4.35 1.00 -1.66
CA GLY A 45 5.18 -0.15 -1.97
C GLY A 45 4.58 -1.40 -1.35
N PHE A 46 5.41 -2.27 -0.77
CA PHE A 46 4.97 -3.57 -0.29
C PHE A 46 5.61 -3.96 1.05
N PHE A 47 5.04 -4.95 1.73
CA PHE A 47 5.63 -5.57 2.92
C PHE A 47 6.65 -6.65 2.56
N GLU A 48 7.81 -6.61 3.19
CA GLU A 48 8.80 -7.69 3.09
C GLU A 48 8.24 -9.01 3.67
N GLU A 49 8.71 -10.14 3.14
CA GLU A 49 8.36 -11.48 3.61
C GLU A 49 6.85 -11.78 3.60
N THR A 50 6.13 -11.21 2.63
CA THR A 50 4.70 -11.48 2.41
C THR A 50 4.46 -12.04 1.01
N LEU A 51 3.38 -12.81 0.87
CA LEU A 51 2.85 -13.22 -0.42
C LEU A 51 1.33 -13.01 -0.41
N GLY A 52 0.84 -12.14 -1.28
CA GLY A 52 -0.57 -11.84 -1.53
C GLY A 52 -1.33 -12.97 -2.20
N GLU A 53 -2.62 -12.77 -2.46
CA GLU A 53 -3.46 -13.75 -3.16
C GLU A 53 -3.29 -13.71 -4.68
N ASP A 54 -2.80 -12.59 -5.19
CA ASP A 54 -2.43 -12.32 -6.58
C ASP A 54 -1.04 -12.89 -6.96
N GLY A 55 -0.23 -13.24 -5.97
CA GLY A 55 1.11 -13.80 -6.15
C GLY A 55 2.24 -12.80 -5.96
N ASP A 56 1.93 -11.52 -5.71
CA ASP A 56 2.90 -10.47 -5.41
C ASP A 56 2.95 -10.20 -3.90
N PRO A 57 3.99 -9.56 -3.36
CA PRO A 57 4.00 -9.14 -1.96
C PRO A 57 2.84 -8.20 -1.63
N LEU A 58 2.37 -8.24 -0.37
CA LEU A 58 1.21 -7.46 0.05
C LEU A 58 1.50 -5.96 0.01
N ASP A 59 0.66 -5.22 -0.69
CA ASP A 59 0.79 -3.77 -0.86
C ASP A 59 0.59 -2.96 0.42
N VAL A 60 1.29 -1.83 0.50
CA VAL A 60 1.18 -0.86 1.58
C VAL A 60 1.27 0.59 1.11
N LEU A 61 0.39 1.41 1.65
CA LEU A 61 0.39 2.86 1.57
C LEU A 61 0.90 3.41 2.91
N VAL A 62 2.04 4.09 2.90
CA VAL A 62 2.66 4.62 4.11
C VAL A 62 2.40 6.12 4.23
N LEU A 63 1.72 6.52 5.30
CA LEU A 63 1.52 7.93 5.61
C LEU A 63 2.80 8.51 6.22
N LEU A 64 3.38 9.49 5.53
CA LEU A 64 4.61 10.19 5.91
C LEU A 64 4.43 11.70 5.74
N ASP A 65 5.18 12.48 6.55
CA ASP A 65 5.22 13.94 6.41
C ASP A 65 5.95 14.39 5.13
N TYR A 66 6.98 13.63 4.75
CA TYR A 66 7.81 13.87 3.58
C TYR A 66 8.01 12.57 2.81
N PRO A 67 7.91 12.58 1.47
CA PRO A 67 8.15 11.41 0.65
C PRO A 67 9.58 10.89 0.83
N VAL A 68 9.74 9.58 0.66
CA VAL A 68 11.06 8.94 0.60
C VAL A 68 11.40 8.54 -0.84
N PHE A 69 12.49 7.79 -1.03
CA PHE A 69 12.94 7.36 -2.36
C PHE A 69 12.58 5.90 -2.63
N PRO A 70 12.47 5.48 -3.90
CA PRO A 70 12.33 4.06 -4.25
C PRO A 70 13.45 3.21 -3.65
N GLY A 71 13.11 2.03 -3.12
CA GLY A 71 14.01 1.09 -2.45
C GLY A 71 14.28 1.40 -0.97
N VAL A 72 13.70 2.46 -0.40
CA VAL A 72 13.86 2.76 1.03
C VAL A 72 12.99 1.84 1.87
N GLY A 73 13.62 1.13 2.81
CA GLY A 73 12.94 0.36 3.85
C GLY A 73 12.41 1.24 4.99
N VAL A 74 11.19 0.98 5.45
CA VAL A 74 10.51 1.72 6.52
C VAL A 74 9.87 0.73 7.51
N LYS A 75 10.17 0.89 8.80
CA LYS A 75 9.47 0.16 9.87
C LYS A 75 8.13 0.80 10.18
N VAL A 76 7.05 0.09 9.90
CA VAL A 76 5.68 0.59 9.97
C VAL A 76 4.80 -0.25 10.90
N ARG A 77 3.63 0.30 11.23
CA ARG A 77 2.53 -0.42 11.86
C ARG A 77 1.23 -0.17 11.07
N PRO A 78 0.40 -1.19 10.81
CA PRO A 78 -0.86 -1.00 10.11
C PRO A 78 -1.84 -0.20 10.96
N VAL A 79 -2.67 0.60 10.30
CA VAL A 79 -3.74 1.41 10.91
C VAL A 79 -5.07 1.26 10.19
N GLY A 80 -5.13 0.56 9.07
CA GLY A 80 -6.36 0.30 8.32
C GLY A 80 -6.05 -0.41 7.01
N VAL A 81 -7.09 -0.77 6.27
CA VAL A 81 -6.98 -1.34 4.93
C VAL A 81 -8.07 -0.77 4.04
N LEU A 82 -7.74 -0.42 2.81
CA LEU A 82 -8.70 -0.11 1.77
C LEU A 82 -8.97 -1.38 0.98
N LYS A 83 -10.18 -1.92 1.10
CA LYS A 83 -10.61 -3.09 0.35
C LYS A 83 -11.13 -2.66 -1.01
N MET A 84 -10.60 -3.27 -2.05
CA MET A 84 -10.97 -2.97 -3.42
C MET A 84 -10.81 -4.20 -4.31
N SER A 85 -11.43 -4.14 -5.48
CA SER A 85 -11.28 -5.14 -6.54
C SER A 85 -10.92 -4.45 -7.84
N ASP A 86 -10.17 -5.15 -8.70
CA ASP A 86 -9.82 -4.71 -10.04
C ASP A 86 -10.06 -5.82 -11.08
N GLU A 87 -9.59 -5.62 -12.31
CA GLU A 87 -9.75 -6.62 -13.38
C GLU A 87 -9.18 -8.01 -13.09
N ALA A 88 -8.25 -8.14 -12.15
CA ALA A 88 -7.56 -9.39 -11.79
C ALA A 88 -8.12 -10.06 -10.52
N GLY A 89 -8.86 -9.35 -9.67
CA GLY A 89 -9.44 -9.92 -8.46
C GLY A 89 -9.56 -8.93 -7.31
N GLY A 90 -9.47 -9.43 -6.08
CA GLY A 90 -9.36 -8.59 -4.88
C GLY A 90 -7.95 -8.01 -4.75
N ASP A 91 -7.86 -6.74 -4.38
CA ASP A 91 -6.64 -5.94 -4.45
C ASP A 91 -6.48 -5.04 -3.22
N ASP A 92 -6.55 -5.63 -2.03
CA ASP A 92 -6.53 -4.91 -0.74
C ASP A 92 -5.25 -4.07 -0.56
N LYS A 93 -5.39 -2.82 -0.12
CA LYS A 93 -4.28 -1.89 0.12
C LYS A 93 -4.18 -1.56 1.61
N VAL A 94 -3.15 -2.07 2.28
CA VAL A 94 -2.94 -1.77 3.71
C VAL A 94 -2.46 -0.32 3.88
N ILE A 95 -2.99 0.38 4.87
CA ILE A 95 -2.48 1.69 5.29
C ILE A 95 -1.63 1.52 6.54
N ALA A 96 -0.46 2.14 6.54
CA ALA A 96 0.47 2.09 7.65
C ALA A 96 1.06 3.47 7.98
N VAL A 97 1.57 3.59 9.21
CA VAL A 97 2.31 4.76 9.70
C VAL A 97 3.64 4.30 10.30
N GLN A 98 4.61 5.21 10.48
CA GLN A 98 5.88 4.86 11.12
C GLN A 98 5.68 4.30 12.53
N HIS A 99 6.35 3.18 12.82
CA HIS A 99 6.15 2.44 14.07
C HIS A 99 6.61 3.23 15.32
N LYS A 100 7.74 3.94 15.25
CA LYS A 100 8.39 4.59 16.41
C LYS A 100 8.31 6.11 16.44
N ASP A 101 7.61 6.73 15.50
CA ASP A 101 7.52 8.18 15.45
C ASP A 101 6.36 8.69 16.33
N PRO A 102 6.64 9.46 17.39
CA PRO A 102 5.61 9.93 18.32
C PRO A 102 4.55 10.81 17.64
N ARG A 103 4.88 11.45 16.52
CA ARG A 103 3.92 12.27 15.76
C ARG A 103 2.74 11.43 15.25
N TRP A 104 2.94 10.14 14.99
CA TRP A 104 1.90 9.24 14.50
C TRP A 104 1.13 8.52 15.61
N GLN A 105 1.47 8.69 16.90
CA GLN A 105 0.85 7.96 18.02
C GLN A 105 -0.66 8.19 18.17
N HIS A 106 -1.21 9.25 17.60
CA HIS A 106 -2.65 9.51 17.66
C HIS A 106 -3.44 8.74 16.59
N ILE A 107 -2.78 8.15 15.58
CA ILE A 107 -3.40 7.37 14.52
C ILE A 107 -3.30 5.88 14.89
N GLN A 108 -4.33 5.29 15.46
CA GLN A 108 -4.32 3.89 15.92
C GLN A 108 -5.20 2.98 15.07
N ASP A 109 -6.28 3.52 14.50
CA ASP A 109 -7.21 2.79 13.63
C ASP A 109 -7.66 3.68 12.45
N VAL A 110 -8.44 3.11 11.54
CA VAL A 110 -8.89 3.73 10.29
C VAL A 110 -9.71 5.00 10.54
N ALA A 111 -10.42 5.05 11.67
CA ALA A 111 -11.20 6.21 12.09
C ALA A 111 -10.32 7.41 12.47
N ASP A 112 -9.08 7.18 12.89
CA ASP A 112 -8.14 8.25 13.25
C ASP A 112 -7.49 8.88 12.01
N ILE A 113 -7.50 8.18 10.87
CA ILE A 113 -7.01 8.74 9.60
C ILE A 113 -7.94 9.88 9.18
N PRO A 114 -7.41 11.09 8.90
CA PRO A 114 -8.22 12.23 8.48
C PRO A 114 -9.15 11.85 7.32
N GLU A 115 -10.43 12.26 7.42
CA GLU A 115 -11.47 11.88 6.46
C GLU A 115 -11.08 12.21 5.02
N TYR A 116 -10.52 13.40 4.79
CA TYR A 116 -10.11 13.82 3.45
C TYR A 116 -8.86 13.09 2.93
N THR A 117 -8.00 12.60 3.81
CA THR A 117 -6.90 11.69 3.41
C THR A 117 -7.47 10.37 2.92
N ARG A 118 -8.46 9.80 3.62
CA ARG A 118 -9.14 8.57 3.17
C ARG A 118 -9.82 8.78 1.82
N LYS A 119 -10.59 9.87 1.65
CA LYS A 119 -11.25 10.19 0.38
C LYS A 119 -10.28 10.42 -0.77
N GLU A 120 -9.13 11.04 -0.51
CA GLU A 120 -8.09 11.25 -1.54
C GLU A 120 -7.50 9.92 -2.01
N ILE A 121 -7.22 8.99 -1.09
CA ILE A 121 -6.74 7.64 -1.40
C ILE A 121 -7.80 6.86 -2.19
N GLU A 122 -9.06 6.83 -1.73
CA GLU A 122 -10.17 6.20 -2.45
C GLU A 122 -10.27 6.71 -3.89
N HIS A 123 -10.33 8.04 -4.04
CA HIS A 123 -10.50 8.68 -5.34
C HIS A 123 -9.33 8.39 -6.29
N PHE A 124 -8.09 8.34 -5.76
CA PHE A 124 -6.94 7.95 -6.55
C PHE A 124 -7.11 6.55 -7.14
N PHE A 125 -7.37 5.53 -6.30
CA PHE A 125 -7.46 4.15 -6.76
C PHE A 125 -8.64 3.93 -7.70
N GLU A 126 -9.80 4.54 -7.43
CA GLU A 126 -10.96 4.44 -8.32
C GLU A 126 -10.71 5.00 -9.74
N ARG A 127 -9.79 5.97 -9.88
CA ARG A 127 -9.71 6.77 -11.12
C ARG A 127 -8.36 6.73 -11.84
N TYR A 128 -7.27 6.35 -11.19
CA TYR A 128 -5.94 6.49 -11.79
C TYR A 128 -5.78 5.66 -13.07
N LYS A 129 -6.50 4.53 -13.17
CA LYS A 129 -6.58 3.62 -14.33
C LYS A 129 -7.62 4.05 -15.39
N ASP A 130 -8.36 5.16 -15.25
CA ASP A 130 -9.48 5.56 -16.15
C ASP A 130 -9.11 5.62 -17.64
N LEU A 131 -7.83 5.86 -17.96
CA LEU A 131 -7.31 5.95 -19.34
C LEU A 131 -6.50 4.71 -19.77
N GLU A 132 -6.42 3.67 -18.93
CA GLU A 132 -5.77 2.40 -19.26
C GLU A 132 -6.79 1.43 -19.89
N PRO A 133 -6.66 1.06 -21.18
CA PRO A 133 -7.66 0.24 -21.85
C PRO A 133 -7.86 -1.12 -21.18
N GLY A 134 -9.11 -1.42 -20.82
CA GLY A 134 -9.50 -2.71 -20.24
C GLY A 134 -9.25 -2.85 -18.74
N LYS A 135 -8.75 -1.82 -18.06
CA LYS A 135 -8.54 -1.81 -16.61
C LYS A 135 -9.63 -1.05 -15.88
N TRP A 136 -9.92 -1.46 -14.65
CA TRP A 136 -10.89 -0.79 -13.78
C TRP A 136 -10.56 -1.06 -12.32
N VAL A 137 -11.03 -0.18 -11.43
CA VAL A 137 -10.95 -0.40 -9.99
C VAL A 137 -12.30 -0.07 -9.38
N LYS A 138 -12.69 -0.86 -8.38
CA LYS A 138 -13.85 -0.58 -7.54
C LYS A 138 -13.42 -0.65 -6.08
N VAL A 139 -13.55 0.48 -5.38
CA VAL A 139 -13.40 0.52 -3.94
C VAL A 139 -14.65 -0.07 -3.28
N ASP A 140 -14.45 -0.99 -2.34
CA ASP A 140 -15.54 -1.67 -1.64
C ASP A 140 -15.76 -1.10 -0.23
N ALA A 141 -14.72 -1.08 0.61
CA ALA A 141 -14.85 -0.59 1.98
C ALA A 141 -13.50 -0.31 2.66
N TRP A 142 -13.53 0.52 3.69
CA TRP A 142 -12.45 0.62 4.67
C TRP A 142 -12.57 -0.48 5.74
N GLY A 143 -11.46 -1.13 6.04
CA GLY A 143 -11.29 -2.05 7.16
C GLY A 143 -10.41 -1.48 8.27
N SER A 144 -10.47 -2.13 9.44
CA SER A 144 -9.77 -1.70 10.65
C SER A 144 -8.26 -2.03 10.63
N ALA A 145 -7.52 -1.48 11.59
CA ALA A 145 -6.13 -1.88 11.85
C ALA A 145 -6.00 -3.39 12.12
N ALA A 146 -6.98 -4.00 12.79
CA ALA A 146 -6.99 -5.44 13.06
C ALA A 146 -7.22 -6.28 11.79
N ASP A 147 -8.04 -5.78 10.86
CA ASP A 147 -8.20 -6.41 9.55
C ASP A 147 -6.91 -6.36 8.74
N ALA A 148 -6.23 -5.20 8.75
CA ALA A 148 -4.95 -5.01 8.09
C ALA A 148 -3.84 -5.92 8.67
N GLU A 149 -3.72 -5.98 10.00
CA GLU A 149 -2.75 -6.87 10.66
C GLU A 149 -3.01 -8.34 10.32
N ARG A 150 -4.28 -8.76 10.28
CA ARG A 150 -4.66 -10.11 9.87
C ARG A 150 -4.20 -10.42 8.44
N LEU A 151 -4.42 -9.51 7.49
CA LEU A 151 -4.00 -9.69 6.09
C LEU A 151 -2.48 -9.85 5.96
N ILE A 152 -1.70 -9.05 6.69
CA ILE A 152 -0.24 -9.16 6.68
C ILE A 152 0.19 -10.54 7.21
N VAL A 153 -0.37 -10.97 8.34
CA VAL A 153 -0.04 -12.27 8.95
C VAL A 153 -0.44 -13.44 8.04
N GLU A 154 -1.62 -13.37 7.42
CA GLU A 154 -2.07 -14.37 6.44
C GLU A 154 -1.12 -14.43 5.22
N ALA A 155 -0.65 -13.27 4.74
CA ALA A 155 0.32 -13.20 3.64
C ALA A 155 1.70 -13.76 4.02
N GLN A 156 2.17 -13.53 5.25
CA GLN A 156 3.40 -14.14 5.77
C GLN A 156 3.27 -15.67 5.88
N GLN A 157 2.13 -16.16 6.37
CA GLN A 157 1.85 -17.60 6.46
C GLN A 157 1.78 -18.25 5.08
N ARG A 158 1.17 -17.56 4.10
CA ARG A 158 1.09 -18.03 2.71
C ARG A 158 2.49 -18.21 2.11
N LEU A 159 3.37 -17.23 2.29
CA LEU A 159 4.76 -17.32 1.84
C LEU A 159 5.49 -18.49 2.52
N ALA A 160 5.37 -18.62 3.85
CA ALA A 160 6.01 -19.68 4.61
C ALA A 160 5.55 -21.10 4.20
N ALA A 161 4.31 -21.25 3.73
CA ALA A 161 3.75 -22.53 3.29
C ALA A 161 4.24 -22.98 1.89
N GLN A 162 4.93 -22.12 1.14
CA GLN A 162 5.55 -22.49 -0.14
C GLN A 162 6.92 -23.16 0.02
N HIS A 163 7.45 -23.21 1.25
CA HIS A 163 8.72 -23.83 1.63
C HIS A 163 8.50 -25.16 2.36
#